data_AF-A0A843I6Z5-F1
#
_entry.id   AF-A0A843I6Z5-F1
#
_cell.length_a   1.000
_cell.length_b   1.000
_cell.length_c   1.000
_cell.angle_alpha   90.00
_cell.angle_beta   90.00
_cell.angle_gamma   90.00
#
_symmetry.space_group_name_H-M   'P 1'
#
loop_
_entity.id
_entity.type
_entity.pdbx_description
1 polymer ?
#
loop_
_entity_poly.entity_id
_entity_poly.type
_entity_poly.pdbx_seq_one_letter_code
_entity_poly.pdbx_strand_id
1 'polypeptide(L)'
;MSENGFKITMRNEFLSLLGKAYWLETQFENIMQWQAYMSVKNDSYRNVLFQLSHDSEKHKGILVQLITHFEDVTTETLEEHSGMFKKEFDLKGKWDEEIITELLKNEYLALDVYTKLHSYTDKDFMKKMWKGTDSDLFFKQLEFLINEEKKHINLLTPLAGKLERIL
;
A
#
# COMPACT_ATOMS: atom_id res chain seq x y z
N MET A 1 7.80 27.15 -7.62
CA MET A 1 6.51 27.86 -7.70
C MET A 1 5.54 27.06 -8.55
N SER A 2 4.53 26.48 -7.92
CA SER A 2 3.18 26.35 -8.48
C SER A 2 2.21 26.55 -7.31
N GLU A 3 1.96 27.82 -7.02
CA GLU A 3 0.93 28.30 -6.10
C GLU A 3 -0.44 28.03 -6.73
N ASN A 4 -0.88 26.78 -6.60
CA ASN A 4 -2.26 26.26 -6.57
C ASN A 4 -2.18 24.72 -6.55
N GLY A 5 -1.29 24.20 -5.70
CA GLY A 5 -1.08 22.77 -5.55
C GLY A 5 -2.29 22.15 -4.90
N PHE A 6 -2.93 21.21 -5.60
CA PHE A 6 -3.97 20.34 -5.07
C PHE A 6 -3.65 19.90 -3.63
N LYS A 7 -4.63 19.93 -2.74
CA LYS A 7 -4.51 19.48 -1.34
C LYS A 7 -5.77 18.72 -0.94
N ILE A 8 -5.57 17.62 -0.22
CA ILE A 8 -6.65 16.85 0.38
C ILE A 8 -7.03 17.58 1.68
N THR A 9 -8.19 18.22 1.64
CA THR A 9 -8.76 18.97 2.77
C THR A 9 -10.16 18.47 3.15
N MET A 10 -10.69 17.50 2.40
CA MET A 10 -12.03 16.97 2.57
C MET A 10 -11.97 15.57 3.20
N ARG A 11 -12.79 15.35 4.23
CA ARG A 11 -12.84 14.08 4.97
C ARG A 11 -13.07 12.87 4.06
N ASN A 12 -14.06 12.92 3.17
CA ASN A 12 -14.39 11.78 2.32
C ASN A 12 -13.28 11.45 1.32
N GLU A 13 -12.61 12.47 0.78
CA GLU A 13 -11.47 12.29 -0.12
C GLU A 13 -10.30 11.63 0.61
N PHE A 14 -9.98 12.15 1.81
CA PHE A 14 -8.97 11.57 2.69
C PHE A 14 -9.28 10.10 3.05
N LEU A 15 -10.49 9.83 3.54
CA LEU A 15 -10.90 8.47 3.93
C LEU A 15 -10.94 7.53 2.74
N SER A 16 -11.29 8.02 1.54
CA SER A 16 -11.27 7.20 0.34
C SER A 16 -9.85 6.83 -0.08
N LEU A 17 -8.87 7.71 0.09
CA LEU A 17 -7.47 7.40 -0.23
C LEU A 17 -6.81 6.53 0.85
N LEU A 18 -7.08 6.81 2.13
CA LEU A 18 -6.64 5.98 3.25
C LEU A 18 -7.27 4.58 3.19
N GLY A 19 -8.54 4.49 2.79
CA GLY A 19 -9.24 3.22 2.56
C GLY A 19 -8.61 2.41 1.43
N LYS A 20 -8.17 3.05 0.34
CA LYS A 20 -7.40 2.38 -0.71
C LYS A 20 -6.05 1.88 -0.21
N ALA A 21 -5.35 2.65 0.61
CA ALA A 21 -4.10 2.21 1.22
C ALA A 21 -4.31 0.96 2.10
N TYR A 22 -5.32 1.00 2.98
CA TYR A 22 -5.68 -0.15 3.81
C TYR A 22 -6.12 -1.37 2.98
N TRP A 23 -6.87 -1.15 1.89
CA TRP A 23 -7.27 -2.22 0.99
C TRP A 23 -6.08 -2.86 0.26
N LEU A 24 -5.09 -2.07 -0.16
CA LEU A 24 -3.86 -2.57 -0.78
C LEU A 24 -3.13 -3.52 0.16
N GLU A 25 -2.88 -3.10 1.41
CA GLU A 25 -2.18 -3.91 2.41
C GLU A 25 -2.92 -5.18 2.82
N THR A 26 -4.26 -5.16 2.78
CA THR A 26 -5.08 -6.30 3.23
C THR A 26 -5.38 -7.29 2.12
N GLN A 27 -6.01 -6.85 1.04
CA GLN A 27 -6.49 -7.73 -0.01
C GLN A 27 -5.46 -7.93 -1.12
N PHE A 28 -4.66 -6.90 -1.40
CA PHE A 28 -3.73 -6.95 -2.51
C PHE A 28 -2.40 -7.54 -2.12
N GLU A 29 -1.75 -7.03 -1.08
CA GLU A 29 -0.41 -7.46 -0.72
C GLU A 29 -0.46 -8.74 0.09
N ASN A 30 -1.21 -8.79 1.20
CA ASN A 30 -1.23 -9.99 2.03
C ASN A 30 -1.72 -11.25 1.28
N ILE A 31 -2.90 -11.20 0.66
CA ILE A 31 -3.48 -12.39 0.01
C ILE A 31 -2.70 -12.77 -1.25
N MET A 32 -2.36 -11.80 -2.11
CA MET A 32 -1.65 -12.10 -3.36
C MET A 32 -0.21 -12.54 -3.12
N GLN A 33 0.51 -11.93 -2.16
CA GLN A 33 1.88 -12.35 -1.82
C GLN A 33 1.88 -13.78 -1.26
N TRP A 34 0.89 -14.16 -0.44
CA TRP A 34 0.73 -15.55 0.03
C TRP A 34 0.40 -16.52 -1.11
N GLN A 35 -0.53 -16.16 -2.00
CA GLN A 35 -0.86 -16.98 -3.17
C GLN A 35 0.35 -17.13 -4.11
N ALA A 36 1.11 -16.06 -4.32
CA ALA A 36 2.35 -16.08 -5.07
C ALA A 36 3.39 -16.99 -4.41
N TYR A 37 3.60 -16.86 -3.09
CA TYR A 37 4.51 -17.72 -2.32
C TYR A 37 4.21 -19.22 -2.50
N MET A 38 2.91 -19.56 -2.57
CA MET A 38 2.45 -20.93 -2.78
C MET A 38 2.56 -21.40 -4.24
N SER A 39 2.62 -20.46 -5.20
CA SER A 39 2.59 -20.75 -6.63
C SER A 39 3.99 -20.81 -7.26
N VAL A 40 4.91 -19.95 -6.81
CA VAL A 40 6.26 -19.90 -7.37
C VAL A 40 7.06 -21.15 -6.98
N LYS A 41 7.92 -21.60 -7.89
CA LYS A 41 8.74 -22.80 -7.70
C LYS A 41 10.16 -22.47 -7.24
N ASN A 42 10.64 -21.27 -7.56
CA ASN A 42 11.96 -20.81 -7.18
C ASN A 42 12.05 -20.44 -5.69
N ASP A 43 12.87 -21.17 -4.92
CA ASP A 43 13.02 -20.93 -3.47
C ASP A 43 13.58 -19.54 -3.13
N SER A 44 14.41 -18.95 -3.98
CA SER A 44 14.87 -17.57 -3.78
C SER A 44 13.70 -16.59 -3.86
N TYR A 45 12.75 -16.83 -4.76
CA TYR A 45 11.58 -15.97 -4.91
C TYR A 45 10.64 -16.18 -3.71
N ARG A 46 10.45 -17.44 -3.28
CA ARG A 46 9.67 -17.77 -2.07
C ARG A 46 10.18 -17.04 -0.83
N ASN A 47 11.49 -16.97 -0.62
CA ASN A 47 12.06 -16.26 0.54
C ASN A 47 11.75 -14.75 0.50
N VAL A 48 11.87 -14.14 -0.68
CA VAL A 48 11.52 -12.72 -0.88
C VAL A 48 10.02 -12.50 -0.63
N LEU A 49 9.16 -13.35 -1.20
CA LEU A 49 7.71 -13.27 -1.01
C LEU A 49 7.28 -13.47 0.44
N PHE A 50 7.94 -14.37 1.17
CA PHE A 50 7.70 -14.55 2.59
C PHE A 50 8.06 -13.29 3.37
N GLN A 51 9.21 -12.68 3.07
CA GLN A 51 9.60 -11.40 3.68
C GLN A 51 8.56 -10.31 3.39
N LEU A 52 8.18 -10.12 2.13
CA LEU A 52 7.16 -9.13 1.75
C LEU A 52 5.85 -9.36 2.49
N SER A 53 5.34 -10.60 2.52
CA SER A 53 4.09 -10.92 3.21
C SER A 53 4.11 -10.58 4.71
N HIS A 54 5.27 -10.75 5.34
CA HIS A 54 5.48 -10.41 6.75
C HIS A 54 5.55 -8.90 6.97
N ASP A 55 6.21 -8.18 6.08
CA ASP A 55 6.33 -6.72 6.15
C ASP A 55 4.98 -6.03 5.86
N SER A 56 4.19 -6.50 4.87
CA SER A 56 2.82 -6.03 4.60
C SER A 56 1.87 -6.21 5.80
N GLU A 57 1.99 -7.30 6.58
CA GLU A 57 1.20 -7.44 7.82
C GLU A 57 1.56 -6.36 8.86
N LYS A 58 2.83 -5.96 8.94
CA LYS A 58 3.23 -4.83 9.81
C LYS A 58 2.69 -3.51 9.29
N HIS A 59 2.72 -3.29 7.97
CA HIS A 59 2.21 -2.06 7.35
C HIS A 59 0.72 -1.91 7.59
N LYS A 60 -0.06 -2.97 7.36
CA LYS A 60 -1.47 -3.06 7.78
C LYS A 60 -1.62 -2.72 9.27
N GLY A 61 -0.78 -3.28 10.14
CA GLY A 61 -0.78 -2.96 11.57
C GLY A 61 -0.59 -1.48 11.87
N ILE A 62 0.30 -0.81 11.14
CA ILE A 62 0.51 0.65 11.23
C ILE A 62 -0.74 1.41 10.78
N LEU A 63 -1.36 1.03 9.66
CA LEU A 63 -2.61 1.65 9.20
C LEU A 63 -3.75 1.47 10.21
N VAL A 64 -3.86 0.28 10.81
CA VAL A 64 -4.84 0.00 11.88
C VAL A 64 -4.55 0.85 13.11
N GLN A 65 -3.29 1.09 13.47
CA GLN A 65 -2.95 2.01 14.56
C GLN A 65 -3.33 3.45 14.21
N LEU A 66 -3.03 3.91 12.99
CA LEU A 66 -3.37 5.26 12.53
C LEU A 66 -4.88 5.52 12.60
N ILE A 67 -5.74 4.55 12.25
CA ILE A 67 -7.19 4.77 12.29
C ILE A 67 -7.73 5.03 13.68
N THR A 68 -7.08 4.49 14.74
CA THR A 68 -7.52 4.72 16.12
C THR A 68 -7.45 6.20 16.55
N HIS A 69 -6.73 7.01 15.78
CA HIS A 69 -6.59 8.44 16.00
C HIS A 69 -7.58 9.29 15.20
N PHE A 70 -8.52 8.70 14.46
CA PHE A 70 -9.61 9.42 13.81
C PHE A 70 -10.94 9.11 14.49
N GLU A 71 -11.75 10.14 14.70
CA GLU A 71 -13.11 9.98 15.24
C GLU A 71 -13.99 9.23 14.24
N ASP A 72 -14.76 8.25 14.70
CA ASP A 72 -15.70 7.44 13.91
C ASP A 72 -15.09 6.79 12.64
N VAL A 73 -13.82 6.39 12.70
CA VAL A 73 -13.18 5.61 11.64
C VAL A 73 -12.80 4.23 12.17
N THR A 74 -13.33 3.20 11.53
CA THR A 74 -12.95 1.80 11.76
C THR A 74 -12.35 1.19 10.49
N THR A 75 -11.86 -0.05 10.58
CA THR A 75 -11.45 -0.81 9.39
C THR A 75 -12.61 -1.03 8.42
N GLU A 76 -13.82 -1.29 8.94
CA GLU A 76 -15.04 -1.42 8.15
C GLU A 76 -15.35 -0.11 7.41
N THR A 77 -15.27 1.04 8.10
CA THR A 77 -15.43 2.34 7.46
C THR A 77 -14.43 2.55 6.32
N LEU A 78 -13.15 2.17 6.52
CA LEU A 78 -12.14 2.29 5.48
C LEU A 78 -12.40 1.37 4.28
N GLU A 79 -12.83 0.13 4.52
CA GLU A 79 -13.21 -0.81 3.46
C GLU A 79 -14.35 -0.26 2.60
N GLU A 80 -15.39 0.31 3.23
CA GLU A 80 -16.48 0.97 2.51
C GLU A 80 -15.99 2.17 1.67
N HIS A 81 -15.14 3.03 2.26
CA HIS A 81 -14.63 4.22 1.57
C HIS A 81 -13.62 3.91 0.46
N SER A 82 -12.98 2.74 0.50
CA SER A 82 -12.07 2.30 -0.54
C SER A 82 -12.77 2.22 -1.90
N GLY A 83 -14.06 1.82 -1.89
CA GLY A 83 -14.84 1.52 -3.09
C GLY A 83 -14.30 0.32 -3.87
N MET A 84 -13.42 -0.48 -3.26
CA MET A 84 -12.73 -1.59 -3.90
C MET A 84 -13.37 -2.92 -3.52
N PHE A 85 -13.63 -3.76 -4.51
CA PHE A 85 -14.14 -5.11 -4.29
C PHE A 85 -12.98 -6.10 -4.13
N LYS A 86 -13.26 -7.24 -3.48
CA LYS A 86 -12.30 -8.36 -3.46
C LYS A 86 -11.94 -8.74 -4.89
N LYS A 87 -10.64 -8.78 -5.16
CA LYS A 87 -10.11 -9.18 -6.46
C LYS A 87 -9.66 -10.62 -6.36
N GLU A 88 -10.14 -11.47 -7.27
CA GLU A 88 -9.56 -12.78 -7.47
C GLU A 88 -8.27 -12.64 -8.28
N PHE A 89 -7.19 -13.24 -7.78
CA PHE A 89 -5.92 -13.30 -8.48
C PHE A 89 -5.77 -14.70 -9.09
N ASP A 90 -5.80 -14.77 -10.42
CA ASP A 90 -5.51 -16.02 -11.12
C ASP A 90 -4.03 -16.07 -11.47
N LEU A 91 -3.26 -16.79 -10.65
CA LEU A 91 -1.84 -17.05 -10.88
C LEU A 91 -1.60 -18.36 -11.66
N LYS A 92 -2.67 -19.07 -12.06
CA LYS A 92 -2.54 -20.39 -12.68
C LYS A 92 -1.86 -20.29 -14.04
N GLY A 93 -0.79 -21.07 -14.19
CA GLY A 93 -0.05 -21.15 -15.46
C GLY A 93 0.85 -19.95 -15.75
N LYS A 94 0.93 -18.97 -14.84
CA LYS A 94 1.92 -17.89 -14.91
C LYS A 94 3.31 -18.40 -14.56
N TRP A 95 4.32 -17.79 -15.17
CA TRP A 95 5.72 -18.00 -14.85
C TRP A 95 6.06 -17.23 -13.58
N ASP A 96 7.07 -17.70 -12.83
CA ASP A 96 7.48 -17.08 -11.57
C ASP A 96 7.77 -15.56 -11.79
N GLU A 97 8.43 -15.19 -12.88
CA GLU A 97 8.75 -13.81 -13.23
C GLU A 97 7.52 -12.96 -13.57
N GLU A 98 6.46 -13.56 -14.14
CA GLU A 98 5.20 -12.87 -14.41
C GLU A 98 4.47 -12.57 -13.10
N ILE A 99 4.46 -13.53 -12.17
CA ILE A 99 3.89 -13.35 -10.83
C ILE A 99 4.63 -12.22 -10.11
N ILE A 100 5.96 -12.23 -10.12
CA ILE A 100 6.77 -11.13 -9.55
C ILE A 100 6.47 -9.79 -10.21
N THR A 101 6.32 -9.76 -11.53
CA THR A 101 6.02 -8.52 -12.27
C THR A 101 4.65 -7.94 -11.88
N GLU A 102 3.67 -8.79 -11.62
CA GLU A 102 2.37 -8.33 -11.13
C GLU A 102 2.47 -7.79 -9.70
N LEU A 103 3.22 -8.45 -8.81
CA LEU A 103 3.48 -7.97 -7.46
C LEU A 103 4.18 -6.60 -7.47
N LEU A 104 5.22 -6.45 -8.29
CA LEU A 104 5.97 -5.20 -8.42
C LEU A 104 5.07 -4.01 -8.78
N LYS A 105 4.06 -4.20 -9.64
CA LYS A 105 3.09 -3.13 -9.98
C LYS A 105 2.29 -2.66 -8.77
N ASN A 106 2.07 -3.54 -7.81
CA ASN A 106 1.27 -3.25 -6.62
C ASN A 106 2.10 -2.46 -5.61
N GLU A 107 3.35 -2.86 -5.39
CA GLU A 107 4.27 -2.09 -4.54
C GLU A 107 4.43 -0.65 -5.08
N TYR A 108 4.47 -0.47 -6.42
CA TYR A 108 4.43 0.87 -7.02
C TYR A 108 3.13 1.62 -6.76
N LEU A 109 1.99 0.93 -6.75
CA LEU A 109 0.69 1.53 -6.47
C LEU A 109 0.56 1.92 -4.99
N ALA A 110 0.98 1.06 -4.06
CA ALA A 110 1.04 1.36 -2.64
C ALA A 110 1.97 2.56 -2.37
N LEU A 111 3.16 2.57 -2.96
CA LEU A 111 4.09 3.70 -2.88
C LEU A 111 3.45 5.01 -3.36
N ASP A 112 2.77 4.99 -4.51
CA ASP A 112 2.10 6.18 -5.05
C ASP A 112 0.98 6.67 -4.11
N VAL A 113 0.16 5.75 -3.59
CA VAL A 113 -0.92 6.08 -2.64
C VAL A 113 -0.36 6.68 -1.36
N TYR A 114 0.66 6.08 -0.74
CA TYR A 114 1.29 6.62 0.46
C TYR A 114 1.97 7.96 0.21
N THR A 115 2.68 8.09 -0.91
CA THR A 115 3.31 9.36 -1.31
C THR A 115 2.26 10.46 -1.48
N LYS A 116 1.10 10.13 -2.05
CA LYS A 116 0.00 11.08 -2.22
C LYS A 116 -0.65 11.46 -0.90
N LEU A 117 -0.94 10.51 -0.03
CA LEU A 117 -1.44 10.78 1.32
C LEU A 117 -0.47 11.69 2.08
N HIS A 118 0.83 11.42 2.01
CA HIS A 118 1.83 12.20 2.73
C HIS A 118 1.95 13.63 2.18
N SER A 119 2.05 13.77 0.85
CA SER A 119 2.42 15.04 0.21
C SER A 119 1.23 15.99 0.00
N TYR A 120 0.04 15.43 -0.21
CA TYR A 120 -1.16 16.19 -0.54
C TYR A 120 -2.11 16.39 0.63
N THR A 121 -2.03 15.61 1.71
CA THR A 121 -2.86 15.88 2.90
C THR A 121 -2.45 17.18 3.57
N ASP A 122 -3.40 18.08 3.74
CA ASP A 122 -3.17 19.33 4.43
C ASP A 122 -2.95 19.13 5.94
N LYS A 123 -1.96 19.82 6.51
CA LYS A 123 -1.58 19.66 7.92
C LYS A 123 -2.64 20.20 8.87
N ASP A 124 -3.31 21.30 8.52
CA ASP A 124 -4.32 21.90 9.38
C ASP A 124 -5.64 21.12 9.31
N PHE A 125 -5.97 20.55 8.15
CA PHE A 125 -7.00 19.53 8.02
C PHE A 125 -6.69 18.31 8.92
N MET A 126 -5.46 17.79 8.86
CA MET A 126 -5.06 16.63 9.67
C MET A 126 -5.17 16.92 11.17
N LYS A 127 -4.70 18.08 11.65
CA LYS A 127 -4.86 18.50 13.05
C LYS A 127 -6.32 18.53 13.52
N LYS A 128 -7.26 18.92 12.66
CA LYS A 128 -8.70 18.96 12.99
C LYS A 128 -9.33 17.58 13.03
N MET A 129 -8.87 16.67 12.18
CA MET A 129 -9.37 15.29 12.10
C MET A 129 -8.80 14.38 13.18
N TRP A 130 -7.61 14.71 13.70
CA TRP A 130 -6.83 13.88 14.59
C TRP A 130 -7.26 14.02 16.05
N LYS A 131 -7.52 12.88 16.71
CA LYS A 131 -7.91 12.77 18.12
C LYS A 131 -6.72 12.65 19.08
N GLY A 132 -5.51 12.39 18.56
CA GLY A 132 -4.29 12.25 19.37
C GLY A 132 -3.60 13.59 19.68
N THR A 133 -2.53 13.53 20.48
CA THR A 133 -1.75 14.72 20.88
C THR A 133 -0.75 15.19 19.82
N ASP A 134 -0.29 14.28 18.94
CA ASP A 134 0.66 14.58 17.86
C ASP A 134 0.09 14.12 16.51
N SER A 135 -0.46 15.05 15.72
CA SER A 135 -0.93 14.77 14.36
C SER A 135 0.21 14.54 13.37
N ASP A 136 1.45 14.93 13.69
CA ASP A 136 2.60 14.67 12.83
C ASP A 136 2.95 13.17 12.80
N LEU A 137 2.45 12.38 13.77
CA LEU A 137 2.56 10.93 13.75
C LEU A 137 2.03 10.33 12.44
N PHE A 138 0.93 10.86 11.90
CA PHE A 138 0.39 10.44 10.61
C PHE A 138 1.44 10.53 9.49
N PHE A 139 2.10 11.69 9.37
CA PHE A 139 3.09 11.92 8.32
C PHE A 139 4.35 11.07 8.54
N LYS A 140 4.82 10.94 9.78
CA LYS A 140 5.97 10.08 10.13
C LYS A 140 5.73 8.61 9.77
N GLN A 141 4.54 8.10 10.06
CA GLN A 141 4.18 6.71 9.72
C GLN A 141 4.07 6.51 8.20
N LEU A 142 3.50 7.47 7.47
CA LEU A 142 3.50 7.40 6.01
C LEU A 142 4.91 7.49 5.41
N GLU A 143 5.79 8.33 5.95
CA GLU A 143 7.19 8.38 5.51
C GLU A 143 7.90 7.04 5.72
N PHE A 144 7.64 6.37 6.86
CA PHE A 144 8.11 5.01 7.10
C PHE A 144 7.59 4.05 6.03
N LEU A 145 6.27 3.99 5.80
CA LEU A 145 5.65 3.11 4.80
C LEU A 145 6.20 3.36 3.39
N ILE A 146 6.34 4.63 2.98
CA ILE A 146 6.97 5.01 1.70
C ILE A 146 8.38 4.43 1.55
N ASN A 147 9.15 4.39 2.63
CA ASN A 147 10.50 3.85 2.61
C ASN A 147 10.51 2.32 2.58
N GLU A 148 9.56 1.67 3.24
CA GLU A 148 9.40 0.20 3.15
C GLU A 148 8.97 -0.22 1.73
N GLU A 149 8.01 0.46 1.10
CA GLU A 149 7.59 0.14 -0.28
C GLU A 149 8.74 0.28 -1.27
N LYS A 150 9.60 1.30 -1.11
CA LYS A 150 10.82 1.42 -1.91
C LYS A 150 11.76 0.23 -1.73
N LYS A 151 11.86 -0.33 -0.51
CA LYS A 151 12.67 -1.53 -0.27
C LYS A 151 12.05 -2.74 -0.98
N HIS A 152 10.73 -2.93 -0.89
CA HIS A 152 10.05 -4.02 -1.60
C HIS A 152 10.26 -3.93 -3.11
N ILE A 153 10.07 -2.74 -3.70
CA ILE A 153 10.34 -2.49 -5.12
C ILE A 153 11.78 -2.87 -5.48
N ASN A 154 12.76 -2.49 -4.67
CA ASN A 154 14.17 -2.83 -4.91
C ASN A 154 14.45 -4.33 -4.81
N LEU A 155 13.74 -5.06 -3.93
CA LEU A 155 13.84 -6.51 -3.81
C LEU A 155 13.21 -7.24 -5.01
N LEU A 156 12.06 -6.77 -5.49
CA LEU A 156 11.32 -7.42 -6.58
C LEU A 156 11.87 -7.07 -7.97
N THR A 157 12.37 -5.85 -8.18
CA THR A 157 12.87 -5.38 -9.50
C THR A 157 13.86 -6.34 -10.18
N PRO A 158 14.90 -6.88 -9.51
CA PRO A 158 15.84 -7.79 -10.17
C PRO A 158 15.25 -9.18 -10.48
N LEU A 159 14.10 -9.51 -9.88
CA LEU A 159 13.41 -10.79 -10.04
C LEU A 159 12.26 -10.70 -11.06
N ALA A 160 11.76 -9.48 -11.32
CA ALA A 160 10.82 -9.23 -12.38
C ALA A 160 11.48 -9.52 -13.73
N GLY A 161 10.77 -10.21 -14.61
CA GLY A 161 11.26 -10.49 -15.95
C GLY A 161 11.65 -9.18 -16.65
N LYS A 162 12.81 -9.15 -17.33
CA LYS A 162 13.10 -8.06 -18.27
C LYS A 162 12.01 -8.08 -19.33
N LEU A 163 11.03 -7.18 -19.23
CA LEU A 163 10.11 -6.91 -20.31
C LEU A 163 10.91 -6.22 -21.43
N GLU A 164 11.68 -6.99 -22.20
CA GLU A 164 12.13 -6.56 -23.50
C GLU A 164 10.88 -6.48 -24.38
N ARG A 165 10.36 -5.27 -24.50
CA ARG A 165 9.31 -4.94 -25.46
C ARG A 165 9.93 -5.16 -26.85
N ILE A 166 9.62 -6.29 -27.48
CA ILE A 166 9.92 -6.50 -28.90
C ILE A 166 9.10 -5.44 -29.64
N LEU A 167 9.78 -4.43 -30.19
CA LEU A 167 9.23 -3.43 -31.11
C LEU A 167 9.27 -3.97 -32.53
#